data_AF-A0A5P0JJE5-F1
#
_entry.id   AF-A0A5P0JJE5-F1
#
_cell.length_a   1.000
_cell.length_b   1.000
_cell.length_c   1.000
_cell.angle_alpha   90.00
_cell.angle_beta   90.00
_cell.angle_gamma   90.00
#
_symmetry.space_group_name_H-M   'P 1'
#
loop_
_entity.id
_entity.type
_entity.pdbx_description
1 polymer ?
#
loop_
_entity_poly.entity_id
_entity_poly.type
_entity_poly.pdbx_seq_one_letter_code
_entity_poly.pdbx_strand_id
1 'polypeptide(L)'
;FDDTDQLALLKELTEGLIEDDKVLLQQLISTISNWKNDLKTPSQAAASAIGERDRIFAHCYGLYDAHLKACNVLDFDDLILLPTLLLQRNEEVRERWQNKIRYLLVDEYQDTNTSQYELVKLLVGSRARFTVVGDDDQSIYSWRG
;
A
#
# COMPACT_ATOMS: atom_id res chain seq x y z
N PHE A 1 14.05 0.49 -0.79
CA PHE A 1 13.83 0.64 -2.24
C PHE A 1 13.15 1.97 -2.41
N ASP A 2 13.81 2.92 -3.04
CA ASP A 2 13.25 4.26 -3.23
C ASP A 2 12.51 4.40 -4.57
N ASP A 3 11.94 5.58 -4.83
CA ASP A 3 11.18 5.86 -6.05
C ASP A 3 12.01 5.70 -7.33
N THR A 4 13.33 5.93 -7.24
CA THR A 4 14.25 5.81 -8.39
C THR A 4 14.52 4.34 -8.68
N ASP A 5 14.77 3.54 -7.63
CA ASP A 5 14.91 2.10 -7.73
C ASP A 5 13.63 1.45 -8.28
N GLN A 6 12.46 1.91 -7.83
CA GLN A 6 11.16 1.43 -8.30
C GLN A 6 10.95 1.69 -9.78
N LEU A 7 11.27 2.90 -10.25
CA LEU A 7 11.16 3.25 -11.67
C LEU A 7 12.09 2.37 -12.53
N ALA A 8 13.34 2.20 -12.11
CA ALA A 8 14.31 1.40 -12.84
C ALA A 8 13.87 -0.07 -12.95
N LEU A 9 13.44 -0.67 -11.83
CA LEU A 9 12.99 -2.06 -11.80
C LEU A 9 11.71 -2.26 -12.61
N LEU A 10 10.72 -1.38 -12.48
CA LEU A 10 9.51 -1.52 -13.28
C LEU A 10 9.78 -1.33 -14.76
N LYS A 11 10.72 -0.45 -15.15
CA LYS A 11 11.13 -0.34 -16.56
C LYS A 11 11.68 -1.66 -17.09
N GLU A 12 12.54 -2.33 -16.33
CA GLU A 12 13.09 -3.64 -16.70
C GLU A 12 12.02 -4.73 -16.75
N LEU A 13 11.17 -4.83 -15.73
CA LEU A 13 10.14 -5.87 -15.62
C LEU A 13 9.00 -5.70 -16.64
N THR A 14 8.83 -4.51 -17.21
CA THR A 14 7.77 -4.21 -18.18
C THR A 14 8.26 -4.14 -19.62
N GLU A 15 9.53 -4.45 -19.87
CA GLU A 15 10.10 -4.50 -21.22
C GLU A 15 9.32 -5.50 -22.10
N GLY A 16 8.78 -5.02 -23.23
CA GLY A 16 7.96 -5.81 -24.15
C GLY A 16 6.49 -5.98 -23.76
N LEU A 17 6.09 -5.55 -22.56
CA LEU A 17 4.69 -5.49 -22.12
C LEU A 17 4.09 -4.08 -22.26
N ILE A 18 4.92 -3.07 -22.02
CA ILE A 18 4.57 -1.66 -22.10
C ILE A 18 5.60 -1.01 -23.03
N GLU A 19 5.16 -0.12 -23.93
CA GLU A 19 6.07 0.71 -24.72
C GLU A 19 6.97 1.54 -23.77
N ASP A 20 8.17 1.96 -24.21
CA ASP A 20 9.07 2.81 -23.40
C ASP A 20 8.53 4.25 -23.29
N ASP A 21 7.36 4.37 -22.67
CA ASP A 21 6.64 5.60 -22.36
C ASP A 21 6.74 5.86 -20.86
N LYS A 22 7.52 6.89 -20.54
CA LYS A 22 7.73 7.35 -19.17
C LYS A 22 6.42 7.74 -18.47
N VAL A 23 5.45 8.30 -19.19
CA VAL A 23 4.15 8.69 -18.62
C VAL A 23 3.39 7.45 -18.20
N LEU A 24 3.38 6.42 -19.05
CA LEU A 24 2.68 5.17 -18.78
C LEU A 24 3.32 4.41 -17.61
N LEU A 25 4.65 4.44 -17.50
CA LEU A 25 5.38 3.86 -16.37
C LEU A 25 5.08 4.59 -15.05
N GLN A 26 4.98 5.92 -15.06
CA GLN A 26 4.55 6.69 -13.88
C GLN A 26 3.10 6.37 -13.49
N GLN A 27 2.21 6.19 -14.46
CA GLN A 27 0.84 5.73 -14.20
C GLN A 27 0.81 4.34 -13.58
N LEU A 28 1.67 3.42 -14.04
CA LEU A 28 1.80 2.08 -13.46
C LEU A 28 2.24 2.16 -11.99
N ILE A 29 3.29 2.93 -11.69
CA ILE A 29 3.78 3.13 -10.30
C ILE A 29 2.66 3.66 -9.41
N SER A 30 2.00 4.73 -9.86
CA SER A 30 0.89 5.33 -9.09
C SER A 30 -0.26 4.35 -8.90
N THR A 31 -0.57 3.54 -9.90
CA THR A 31 -1.64 2.53 -9.80
C THR A 31 -1.28 1.42 -8.82
N ILE A 32 -0.03 0.94 -8.85
CA ILE A 32 0.48 -0.05 -7.88
C ILE A 32 0.42 0.53 -6.46
N SER A 33 0.88 1.75 -6.26
CA SER A 33 0.84 2.43 -4.96
C SER A 33 -0.59 2.56 -4.44
N ASN A 34 -1.53 3.00 -5.28
CA ASN A 34 -2.95 3.06 -4.93
C ASN A 34 -3.52 1.68 -4.57
N TRP A 35 -3.17 0.62 -5.29
CA TRP A 35 -3.60 -0.74 -4.93
C TRP A 35 -3.04 -1.19 -3.58
N LYS A 36 -1.77 -0.88 -3.27
CA LYS A 36 -1.19 -1.19 -1.97
C LYS A 36 -1.86 -0.39 -0.85
N ASN A 37 -2.12 0.89 -1.08
CA ASN A 37 -2.85 1.77 -0.15
C ASN A 37 -4.30 1.31 0.08
N ASP A 38 -4.92 0.66 -0.90
CA ASP A 38 -6.24 0.01 -0.81
C ASP A 38 -6.21 -1.40 -0.20
N LEU A 39 -5.04 -1.88 0.25
CA LEU A 39 -4.83 -3.26 0.71
C LEU A 39 -5.12 -4.35 -0.34
N LYS A 40 -5.03 -4.02 -1.63
CA LYS A 40 -5.25 -4.96 -2.74
C LYS A 40 -3.97 -5.72 -3.06
N THR A 41 -4.01 -7.04 -2.92
CA THR A 41 -2.94 -7.93 -3.39
C THR A 41 -2.89 -7.99 -4.92
N PRO A 42 -1.77 -8.44 -5.53
CA PRO A 42 -1.71 -8.61 -7.00
C PRO A 42 -2.83 -9.48 -7.56
N SER A 43 -3.20 -10.56 -6.84
CA SER A 43 -4.32 -11.42 -7.22
C SER A 43 -5.67 -10.72 -7.19
N GLN A 44 -5.91 -9.84 -6.20
CA GLN A 44 -7.14 -9.04 -6.10
C GLN A 44 -7.18 -7.97 -7.19
N ALA A 45 -6.06 -7.29 -7.44
CA ALA A 45 -5.94 -6.32 -8.53
C ALA A 45 -6.28 -6.97 -9.88
N ALA A 46 -5.70 -8.14 -10.16
CA ALA A 46 -5.97 -8.91 -11.39
C ALA A 46 -7.44 -9.35 -11.50
N ALA A 47 -8.06 -9.79 -10.40
CA ALA A 47 -9.48 -10.17 -10.38
C ALA A 47 -10.43 -8.97 -10.61
N SER A 48 -10.03 -7.77 -10.18
CA SER A 48 -10.81 -6.54 -10.36
C SER A 48 -10.54 -5.81 -11.68
N ALA A 49 -9.58 -6.26 -12.49
CA ALA A 49 -9.17 -5.59 -13.71
C ALA A 49 -10.20 -5.74 -14.83
N ILE A 50 -10.80 -4.63 -15.26
CA ILE A 50 -11.84 -4.63 -16.29
C ILE A 50 -11.22 -4.38 -17.67
N GLY A 51 -10.48 -3.29 -17.83
CA GLY A 51 -9.88 -2.85 -19.09
C GLY A 51 -8.57 -3.56 -19.44
N GLU A 52 -8.17 -3.49 -20.71
CA GLU A 52 -6.91 -4.06 -21.20
C GLU A 52 -5.70 -3.49 -20.44
N ARG A 53 -5.66 -2.16 -20.28
CA ARG A 53 -4.62 -1.48 -19.51
C ARG A 53 -4.56 -1.97 -18.06
N ASP A 54 -5.70 -2.09 -17.39
CA ASP A 54 -5.73 -2.52 -15.99
C ASP A 54 -5.24 -3.96 -15.83
N ARG A 55 -5.51 -4.83 -16.82
CA ARG A 55 -5.00 -6.20 -16.83
C ARG A 55 -3.48 -6.24 -17.01
N ILE A 56 -2.94 -5.41 -17.91
CA ILE A 56 -1.49 -5.26 -18.08
C ILE A 56 -0.88 -4.77 -16.76
N PHE A 57 -1.45 -3.72 -16.17
CA PHE A 57 -0.94 -3.16 -14.92
C PHE A 57 -1.01 -4.15 -13.76
N ALA A 58 -2.08 -4.93 -13.64
CA ALA A 58 -2.21 -5.96 -12.61
C ALA A 58 -1.20 -7.09 -12.84
N HIS A 59 -0.92 -7.45 -14.10
CA HIS A 59 0.13 -8.41 -14.43
C HIS A 59 1.52 -7.88 -14.03
N CYS A 60 1.84 -6.64 -14.39
CA CYS A 60 3.08 -5.98 -14.01
C CYS A 60 3.23 -5.86 -12.48
N TYR A 61 2.14 -5.59 -11.76
CA TYR A 61 2.14 -5.60 -10.30
C TYR A 61 2.51 -6.97 -9.75
N GLY A 62 1.98 -8.05 -10.32
CA GLY A 62 2.35 -9.42 -9.95
C GLY A 62 3.84 -9.71 -10.15
N LEU A 63 4.42 -9.29 -11.27
CA LEU A 63 5.86 -9.44 -11.53
C LEU A 63 6.70 -8.64 -10.53
N TYR A 64 6.30 -7.40 -10.26
CA TYR A 64 6.97 -6.50 -9.32
C TYR A 64 6.96 -7.05 -7.89
N ASP A 65 5.80 -7.44 -7.38
CA ASP A 65 5.65 -8.02 -6.04
C ASP A 65 6.43 -9.34 -5.89
N ALA A 66 6.44 -10.18 -6.92
CA ALA A 66 7.25 -11.41 -6.93
C ALA A 66 8.75 -11.10 -6.89
N HIS A 67 9.22 -10.09 -7.62
CA HIS A 67 10.62 -9.67 -7.63
C HIS A 67 11.05 -9.11 -6.27
N LEU A 68 10.27 -8.20 -5.69
CA LEU A 68 10.54 -7.65 -4.35
C LEU A 68 10.66 -8.76 -3.30
N LYS A 69 9.76 -9.74 -3.34
CA LYS A 69 9.79 -10.92 -2.45
C LYS A 69 11.03 -11.78 -2.67
N ALA A 70 11.40 -12.05 -3.92
CA ALA A 70 12.57 -12.86 -4.23
C ALA A 70 13.88 -12.20 -3.74
N CYS A 71 13.94 -10.87 -3.82
CA CYS A 71 15.09 -10.09 -3.35
C CYS A 71 15.04 -9.76 -1.84
N ASN A 72 13.94 -10.09 -1.15
CA ASN A 72 13.67 -9.71 0.24
C ASN A 72 13.80 -8.19 0.47
N VAL A 73 13.25 -7.41 -0.47
CA VAL A 73 13.25 -5.95 -0.47
C VAL A 73 11.82 -5.45 -0.33
N LEU A 74 11.66 -4.29 0.32
CA LEU A 74 10.38 -3.60 0.49
C LEU A 74 10.45 -2.19 -0.10
N ASP A 75 9.35 -1.74 -0.70
CA ASP A 75 9.13 -0.33 -1.01
C ASP A 75 8.37 0.38 0.14
N PHE A 76 8.08 1.67 -0.02
CA PHE A 76 7.44 2.47 1.02
C PHE A 76 6.04 2.01 1.38
N ASP A 77 5.21 1.66 0.38
CA ASP A 77 3.83 1.23 0.61
C ASP A 77 3.79 -0.14 1.31
N ASP A 78 4.77 -1.01 1.05
CA ASP A 78 4.91 -2.29 1.74
C ASP A 78 5.14 -2.15 3.26
N LEU A 79 5.75 -1.03 3.69
CA LEU A 79 5.98 -0.75 5.11
C LEU A 79 4.70 -0.54 5.91
N ILE A 80 3.57 -0.29 5.23
CA ILE A 80 2.24 -0.17 5.85
C ILE A 80 1.39 -1.40 5.50
N LEU A 81 1.37 -1.79 4.22
CA LEU A 81 0.60 -2.93 3.73
C LEU A 81 0.94 -4.23 4.48
N LEU A 82 2.22 -4.60 4.57
CA LEU A 82 2.62 -5.89 5.13
C LEU A 82 2.36 -5.99 6.63
N PRO A 83 2.69 -4.99 7.48
CA PRO A 83 2.28 -5.01 8.88
C PRO A 83 0.77 -5.10 9.05
N THR A 84 0.00 -4.38 8.22
CA THR A 84 -1.47 -4.43 8.28
C THR A 84 -1.97 -5.84 8.01
N LEU A 85 -1.51 -6.49 6.93
CA LEU A 85 -1.85 -7.88 6.61
C LEU A 85 -1.40 -8.86 7.71
N LEU A 86 -0.23 -8.64 8.31
CA LEU A 86 0.26 -9.46 9.42
C LEU A 86 -0.67 -9.38 10.63
N LEU A 87 -1.07 -8.17 11.03
CA LEU A 87 -1.96 -7.95 12.17
C LEU A 87 -3.39 -8.43 11.91
N GLN A 88 -3.85 -8.42 10.66
CA GLN A 88 -5.13 -9.04 10.28
C GLN A 88 -5.10 -10.56 10.47
N ARG A 89 -4.00 -11.22 10.06
CA ARG A 89 -3.90 -12.68 9.98
C ARG A 89 -3.34 -13.34 11.25
N ASN A 90 -2.61 -12.61 12.08
CA ASN A 90 -1.95 -13.15 13.26
C ASN A 90 -2.42 -12.40 14.53
N GLU A 91 -3.34 -13.03 15.24
CA GLU A 91 -3.90 -12.50 16.49
C GLU A 91 -2.87 -12.35 17.61
N GLU A 92 -1.96 -13.31 17.76
CA GLU A 92 -0.92 -13.26 18.81
C GLU A 92 -0.01 -12.03 18.64
N VAL A 93 0.45 -11.78 17.41
CA VAL A 93 1.26 -10.60 17.08
C VAL A 93 0.45 -9.32 17.31
N ARG A 94 -0.83 -9.31 16.89
CA ARG A 94 -1.74 -8.18 17.09
C ARG A 94 -1.92 -7.86 18.57
N GLU A 95 -2.24 -8.83 19.41
CA GLU A 95 -2.41 -8.65 20.85
C GLU A 95 -1.12 -8.14 21.51
N ARG A 96 0.03 -8.67 21.10
CA ARG A 96 1.33 -8.19 21.60
C ARG A 96 1.52 -6.69 21.33
N TRP A 97 1.18 -6.22 20.14
CA TRP A 97 1.27 -4.80 19.80
C TRP A 97 0.21 -3.96 20.50
N GLN A 98 -1.05 -4.42 20.59
CA GLN A 98 -2.12 -3.75 21.34
C GLN A 98 -1.81 -3.63 22.84
N ASN A 99 -1.05 -4.57 23.41
CA ASN A 99 -0.59 -4.51 24.80
C ASN A 99 0.57 -3.54 25.00
N LYS A 100 1.43 -3.41 23.98
CA LYS A 100 2.55 -2.47 23.99
C LYS A 100 2.09 -1.03 23.79
N ILE A 101 1.17 -0.80 22.86
CA ILE A 101 0.60 0.52 22.53
C ILE A 101 -0.66 0.72 23.37
N ARG A 102 -0.51 1.30 24.55
CA ARG A 102 -1.65 1.48 25.49
C ARG A 102 -2.53 2.68 25.16
N TYR A 103 -1.97 3.67 24.48
CA TYR A 103 -2.63 4.88 24.00
C TYR A 103 -2.05 5.21 22.63
N LEU A 104 -2.91 5.46 21.65
CA LEU A 104 -2.50 5.83 20.30
C LEU A 104 -2.95 7.25 20.00
N LEU A 105 -2.02 8.10 19.58
CA LEU A 105 -2.30 9.43 19.10
C LEU A 105 -1.95 9.47 17.61
N VAL A 106 -2.88 9.89 16.78
CA VAL A 106 -2.67 10.06 15.34
C VAL A 106 -2.94 11.51 14.99
N ASP A 107 -1.98 12.16 14.35
CA ASP A 107 -2.09 13.52 13.85
C ASP A 107 -2.33 13.48 12.34
N GLU A 108 -2.81 14.58 11.76
CA GLU A 108 -3.14 14.71 10.33
C GLU A 108 -4.06 13.59 9.81
N TYR A 109 -5.06 13.22 10.61
CA TYR A 109 -5.92 12.06 10.32
C TYR A 109 -6.75 12.20 9.03
N GLN A 110 -6.99 13.44 8.58
CA GLN A 110 -7.71 13.74 7.34
C GLN A 110 -7.00 13.21 6.08
N ASP A 111 -5.68 13.01 6.13
CA ASP A 111 -4.87 12.57 4.99
C ASP A 111 -4.56 11.05 5.04
N THR A 112 -5.32 10.28 5.82
CA THR A 112 -5.11 8.83 5.96
C THR A 112 -5.77 8.01 4.85
N ASN A 113 -5.02 7.07 4.27
CA ASN A 113 -5.55 6.13 3.29
C ASN A 113 -6.12 4.85 3.95
N THR A 114 -6.75 3.98 3.15
CA THR A 114 -7.40 2.73 3.61
C THR A 114 -6.44 1.83 4.43
N SER A 115 -5.21 1.64 3.96
CA SER A 115 -4.22 0.80 4.64
C SER A 115 -3.82 1.35 6.00
N GLN A 116 -3.62 2.67 6.09
CA GLN A 116 -3.29 3.35 7.34
C GLN A 116 -4.46 3.31 8.32
N TYR A 117 -5.68 3.55 7.83
CA TYR A 117 -6.90 3.43 8.61
C TYR A 117 -7.04 2.04 9.23
N GLU A 118 -6.92 0.98 8.41
CA GLU A 118 -7.04 -0.39 8.89
C GLU A 118 -5.90 -0.77 9.86
N LEU A 119 -4.68 -0.30 9.62
CA LEU A 119 -3.57 -0.47 10.55
C LEU A 119 -3.88 0.13 11.92
N VAL A 120 -4.31 1.39 11.95
CA VAL A 120 -4.68 2.10 13.19
C VAL A 120 -5.79 1.35 13.91
N LYS A 121 -6.85 0.96 13.19
CA LYS A 121 -7.98 0.21 13.73
C LYS A 121 -7.56 -1.12 14.37
N LEU A 122 -6.68 -1.87 13.72
CA LEU A 122 -6.13 -3.12 14.27
C LEU A 122 -5.29 -2.89 15.52
N LEU A 123 -4.52 -1.80 15.59
CA LEU A 123 -3.68 -1.45 16.74
C LEU A 123 -4.48 -0.91 17.94
N VAL A 124 -5.58 -0.20 17.69
CA VAL A 124 -6.48 0.29 18.74
C VAL A 124 -7.24 -0.86 19.39
N GLY A 125 -7.71 -1.82 18.59
CA GLY A 125 -8.48 -2.96 19.05
C GLY A 125 -9.75 -2.55 19.82
N SER A 126 -10.25 -3.46 20.67
CA SER A 126 -11.49 -3.23 21.44
C SER A 126 -11.35 -2.22 22.57
N ARG A 127 -10.12 -1.84 22.96
CA ARG A 127 -9.87 -0.91 24.07
C ARG A 127 -10.25 0.52 23.73
N ALA A 128 -10.27 0.88 22.45
CA ALA A 128 -10.64 2.20 21.93
C ALA A 128 -9.90 3.37 22.61
N ARG A 129 -8.64 3.16 23.05
CA ARG A 129 -7.79 4.20 23.66
C ARG A 129 -7.01 4.95 22.60
N PHE A 130 -7.72 5.69 21.78
CA PHE A 130 -7.13 6.44 20.68
C PHE A 130 -7.66 7.87 20.64
N THR A 131 -6.79 8.78 20.23
CA THR A 131 -7.12 10.17 19.93
C THR A 131 -6.61 10.46 18.53
N VAL A 132 -7.49 11.01 17.68
CA VAL A 132 -7.09 11.51 16.37
C VAL A 132 -7.25 13.03 16.34
N VAL A 133 -6.33 13.69 15.66
CA VAL A 133 -6.37 15.12 15.36
C VAL A 133 -6.30 15.26 13.84
N GLY A 134 -7.09 16.17 13.30
CA GLY A 134 -7.11 16.48 11.88
C GLY A 134 -7.98 17.69 11.58
N ASP A 135 -7.80 18.26 10.40
CA ASP A 135 -8.52 19.43 9.91
C ASP A 135 -8.99 19.17 8.48
N ASP A 136 -10.29 19.03 8.29
CA ASP A 136 -10.90 18.73 6.98
C ASP A 136 -10.65 19.87 5.97
N ASP A 137 -10.47 21.11 6.42
CA ASP A 137 -10.15 22.26 5.54
C ASP A 137 -8.69 22.21 5.02
N GLN A 138 -7.87 21.28 5.53
CA GLN A 138 -6.46 21.08 5.16
C GLN A 138 -6.19 19.76 4.42
N SER A 139 -7.23 19.00 4.03
CA SER A 139 -7.02 17.77 3.26
C SER A 139 -6.46 18.08 1.87
N ILE A 140 -5.14 17.98 1.68
CA ILE A 140 -4.45 18.26 0.41
C ILE A 140 -3.96 16.97 -0.30
N TYR A 141 -4.13 15.80 0.33
CA TYR A 141 -3.65 14.51 -0.18
C TYR A 141 -4.73 13.58 -0.75
N SER A 142 -5.94 14.07 -1.02
CA SER A 142 -7.07 13.27 -1.55
C SER A 142 -6.80 12.49 -2.85
N TRP A 143 -5.72 12.82 -3.58
CA TRP A 143 -5.28 12.10 -4.78
C TRP A 143 -4.45 10.83 -4.49
N ARG A 144 -4.09 10.57 -3.23
CA ARG A 144 -3.35 9.36 -2.77
C ARG A 144 -4.24 8.29 -2.12
N GLY A 145 -5.56 8.47 -2.17
CA GLY A 145 -6.56 7.60 -1.56
C GLY A 145 -7.29 8.28 -0.43
#